data_AF-A0A3M1JJF4-F1
#
_entry.id   AF-A0A3M1JJF4-F1
#
_cell.length_a   1.000
_cell.length_b   1.000
_cell.length_c   1.000
_cell.angle_alpha   90.00
_cell.angle_beta   90.00
_cell.angle_gamma   90.00
#
_symmetry.space_group_name_H-M   'P 1'
#
loop_
_entity.id
_entity.type
_entity.pdbx_description
1 polymer ?
#
loop_
_entity_poly.entity_id
_entity_poly.type
_entity_poly.pdbx_seq_one_letter_code
_entity_poly.pdbx_strand_id
1 'polypeptide(L)'
;MATANKIWEIDKMSTYFESTQLPVFAAEFDYFRIAPERRHLLLARLAQLGVNAVTLTVPWNFHQLDEQTVDFSGATNPRRNLLAVLNLCAELQLPCVLKPGPFCQNNGILNDGLPHWLAGLTAADKPLYAAAQIWFDGLTRAVRQMAWPNGPIIALSLDFGATGSSPALSRQLTEVNWPIWLRKRYPDVAALNAAYGSNYRSISEVEFPQPEPGDDSDSPQQADAQEFLRRVQQATHNRYRQMLADAGWQTPIYPLDPEQAGDLPALVEQSLPDFAGWAEPFAPDVFYNLRQPLQINVNPPDVGSAPTWAGRAPIRADGWLRRSFWAIRQQLWQHRLSATGATGDAPCVIPIPQGGIITAARDVPAKIPLETGHKPVAFRLAACGELTIAPNFKAARGRLSGPFVTEDEQGQTDFVLYLADPKLPLDGFAADYLRRLLAAQTSALSDVAANLRELATALSPRSQAAPSPKKPARTPFAIAEARRGLSNAEAALQKAAAAIGGLDAGFETILGDERQALTPAQADADYISPDLFRGAARETARRVADRCQKIAAGLEAAAAKLRAAETNPLTTDSYREQYQSAVSAAQSGGESLLEIVSEFRQAIAAGELPRLTWRVHHRVQSLASQLRRGVLRR
;
A
#
# COMPACT_ATOMS: atom_id res chain seq x y z
N MET A 1 32.57 4.31 11.42
CA MET A 1 31.25 3.70 11.69
C MET A 1 30.26 4.69 12.35
N ALA A 2 30.32 5.98 12.04
CA ALA A 2 29.37 6.97 12.57
C ALA A 2 29.27 8.16 11.60
N THR A 3 28.31 8.11 10.67
CA THR A 3 27.75 9.29 9.97
C THR A 3 26.51 9.01 9.09
N ALA A 4 26.07 7.75 8.94
CA ALA A 4 24.86 7.43 8.16
C ALA A 4 23.55 7.33 8.98
N ASN A 5 23.60 7.48 10.31
CA ASN A 5 22.43 7.29 11.19
C ASN A 5 21.81 8.60 11.74
N LYS A 6 22.23 9.77 11.27
CA LYS A 6 21.86 11.05 11.93
C LYS A 6 20.46 11.59 11.62
N ILE A 7 19.64 10.91 10.82
CA ILE A 7 18.22 11.30 10.61
C ILE A 7 17.29 10.63 11.65
N TRP A 8 17.77 9.66 12.44
CA TRP A 8 16.90 8.82 13.27
C TRP A 8 17.19 8.87 14.78
N GLU A 9 18.03 9.78 15.27
CA GLU A 9 18.12 10.08 16.72
C GLU A 9 16.99 11.01 17.14
N ILE A 10 15.76 10.50 17.07
CA ILE A 10 14.56 11.28 17.31
C ILE A 10 13.68 10.48 18.27
N ASP A 11 13.91 10.71 19.56
CA ASP A 11 13.31 9.98 20.69
C ASP A 11 11.81 10.33 20.91
N LYS A 12 11.24 11.26 20.12
CA LYS A 12 9.83 11.70 20.19
C LYS A 12 9.25 12.02 18.81
N MET A 13 7.99 11.69 18.59
CA MET A 13 7.34 11.92 17.29
C MET A 13 7.15 13.40 16.95
N SER A 14 6.97 14.28 17.94
CA SER A 14 7.05 15.74 17.74
C SER A 14 8.40 16.13 17.13
N THR A 15 9.48 15.50 17.59
CA THR A 15 10.83 15.72 17.07
C THR A 15 11.00 15.18 15.63
N TYR A 16 10.21 14.18 15.19
CA TYR A 16 10.20 13.74 13.78
C TYR A 16 9.66 14.87 12.90
N PHE A 17 8.51 15.44 13.25
CA PHE A 17 7.90 16.54 12.51
C PHE A 17 8.65 17.88 12.69
N GLU A 18 9.21 18.15 13.88
CA GLU A 18 10.04 19.33 14.16
C GLU A 18 11.39 19.29 13.44
N SER A 19 12.01 18.09 13.34
CA SER A 19 13.28 17.93 12.61
C SER A 19 13.11 18.14 11.11
N THR A 20 11.92 17.87 10.56
CA THR A 20 11.68 18.07 9.14
C THR A 20 11.44 19.53 8.79
N GLN A 21 10.90 20.36 9.71
CA GLN A 21 10.45 21.76 9.45
C GLN A 21 9.64 21.93 8.15
N LEU A 22 9.07 20.84 7.64
CA LEU A 22 8.47 20.72 6.33
C LEU A 22 7.15 19.96 6.48
N PRO A 23 6.12 20.34 5.69
CA PRO A 23 4.84 19.63 5.70
C PRO A 23 5.03 18.15 5.38
N VAL A 24 4.20 17.31 5.99
CA VAL A 24 4.11 15.90 5.63
C VAL A 24 3.00 15.70 4.63
N PHE A 25 3.37 15.18 3.46
CA PHE A 25 2.42 14.75 2.44
C PHE A 25 2.45 13.23 2.42
N ALA A 26 1.36 12.63 2.87
CA ALA A 26 1.13 11.20 2.76
C ALA A 26 0.31 10.89 1.51
N ALA A 27 0.46 9.69 0.99
CA ALA A 27 -0.40 9.18 -0.07
C ALA A 27 -1.14 7.93 0.42
N GLU A 28 -2.45 7.85 0.17
CA GLU A 28 -3.21 6.62 0.37
C GLU A 28 -2.64 5.49 -0.51
N PHE A 29 -2.34 4.35 0.12
CA PHE A 29 -1.80 3.18 -0.57
C PHE A 29 -2.59 1.92 -0.21
N ASP A 30 -3.65 1.66 -0.98
CA ASP A 30 -4.53 0.48 -0.85
C ASP A 30 -3.84 -0.81 -1.33
N TYR A 31 -2.83 -1.26 -0.60
CA TYR A 31 -2.01 -2.41 -0.97
C TYR A 31 -2.83 -3.69 -1.25
N PHE A 32 -3.96 -3.86 -0.57
CA PHE A 32 -4.88 -4.99 -0.71
C PHE A 32 -5.60 -5.01 -2.07
N ARG A 33 -5.63 -3.88 -2.79
CA ARG A 33 -6.14 -3.78 -4.17
C ARG A 33 -5.03 -3.82 -5.22
N ILE A 34 -3.77 -3.82 -4.81
CA ILE A 34 -2.60 -3.77 -5.69
C ILE A 34 -1.95 -5.15 -5.76
N ALA A 35 -1.73 -5.66 -6.99
CA ALA A 35 -0.98 -6.89 -7.21
C ALA A 35 0.42 -6.78 -6.54
N PRO A 36 0.88 -7.79 -5.77
CA PRO A 36 2.11 -7.70 -4.98
C PRO A 36 3.33 -7.22 -5.79
N GLU A 37 3.47 -7.69 -7.03
CA GLU A 37 4.60 -7.38 -7.91
C GLU A 37 4.64 -5.91 -8.37
N ARG A 38 3.55 -5.16 -8.14
CA ARG A 38 3.45 -3.74 -8.51
C ARG A 38 3.72 -2.79 -7.34
N ARG A 39 3.69 -3.29 -6.10
CA ARG A 39 3.70 -2.44 -4.90
C ARG A 39 4.97 -1.60 -4.81
N HIS A 40 6.11 -2.23 -5.07
CA HIS A 40 7.42 -1.57 -5.07
C HIS A 40 7.48 -0.43 -6.09
N LEU A 41 7.08 -0.69 -7.34
CA LEU A 41 7.04 0.35 -8.38
C LEU A 41 6.12 1.51 -7.98
N LEU A 42 4.93 1.21 -7.48
CA LEU A 42 3.93 2.23 -7.16
C LEU A 42 4.33 3.09 -5.94
N LEU A 43 4.89 2.49 -4.89
CA LEU A 43 5.46 3.25 -3.76
C LEU A 43 6.64 4.12 -4.21
N ALA A 44 7.49 3.61 -5.11
CA ALA A 44 8.53 4.43 -5.72
C ALA A 44 7.93 5.61 -6.50
N ARG A 45 6.85 5.40 -7.28
CA ARG A 45 6.15 6.51 -7.98
C ARG A 45 5.60 7.56 -7.02
N LEU A 46 5.04 7.12 -5.89
CA LEU A 46 4.58 8.05 -4.85
C LEU A 46 5.75 8.89 -4.31
N ALA A 47 6.89 8.28 -3.97
CA ALA A 47 8.07 9.04 -3.55
C ALA A 47 8.53 10.05 -4.62
N GLN A 48 8.53 9.64 -5.91
CA GLN A 48 8.86 10.54 -7.03
C GLN A 48 7.85 11.69 -7.21
N LEU A 49 6.58 11.48 -6.84
CA LEU A 49 5.54 12.53 -6.83
C LEU A 49 5.89 13.64 -5.82
N GLY A 50 6.64 13.31 -4.77
CA GLY A 50 7.04 14.26 -3.72
C GLY A 50 6.45 13.97 -2.34
N VAL A 51 5.71 12.86 -2.17
CA VAL A 51 5.24 12.44 -0.85
C VAL A 51 6.39 11.92 0.01
N ASN A 52 6.29 12.11 1.32
CA ASN A 52 7.24 11.64 2.33
C ASN A 52 6.63 10.68 3.35
N ALA A 53 5.34 10.34 3.21
CA ALA A 53 4.68 9.34 4.03
C ALA A 53 3.65 8.57 3.18
N VAL A 54 3.08 7.51 3.75
CA VAL A 54 1.93 6.81 3.17
C VAL A 54 0.87 6.52 4.23
N THR A 55 -0.38 6.38 3.80
CA THR A 55 -1.48 5.95 4.66
C THR A 55 -1.96 4.59 4.21
N LEU A 56 -2.03 3.63 5.14
CA LEU A 56 -2.33 2.23 4.86
C LEU A 56 -3.62 1.82 5.56
N THR A 57 -4.68 1.54 4.81
CA THR A 57 -5.90 0.93 5.35
C THR A 57 -5.74 -0.58 5.50
N VAL A 58 -6.18 -1.13 6.64
CA VAL A 58 -6.22 -2.58 6.91
C VAL A 58 -7.69 -3.02 6.98
N PRO A 59 -8.28 -3.52 5.88
CA PRO A 59 -9.69 -3.89 5.86
C PRO A 59 -9.90 -5.17 6.67
N TRP A 60 -10.61 -5.07 7.80
CA TRP A 60 -10.81 -6.20 8.70
C TRP A 60 -11.47 -7.40 7.98
N ASN A 61 -12.52 -7.16 7.20
CA ASN A 61 -13.21 -8.15 6.37
C ASN A 61 -12.31 -8.88 5.38
N PHE A 62 -11.23 -8.24 4.93
CA PHE A 62 -10.31 -8.82 3.97
C PHE A 62 -9.28 -9.70 4.65
N HIS A 63 -8.80 -9.30 5.83
CA HIS A 63 -7.80 -10.04 6.61
C HIS A 63 -8.40 -11.11 7.51
N GLN A 64 -9.70 -11.03 7.83
CA GLN A 64 -10.43 -11.98 8.66
C GLN A 64 -11.74 -12.41 7.99
N LEU A 65 -11.68 -13.51 7.24
CA LEU A 65 -12.83 -14.05 6.52
C LEU A 65 -13.86 -14.72 7.44
N ASP A 66 -13.38 -15.38 8.50
CA ASP A 66 -14.17 -16.05 9.52
C ASP A 66 -13.70 -15.64 10.92
N GLU A 67 -14.45 -15.99 11.97
CA GLU A 67 -14.17 -15.56 13.35
C GLU A 67 -12.80 -16.03 13.89
N GLN A 68 -12.19 -17.06 13.30
CA GLN A 68 -11.02 -17.73 13.86
C GLN A 68 -9.73 -17.43 13.09
N THR A 69 -9.82 -17.05 11.82
CA THR A 69 -8.67 -16.99 10.92
C THR A 69 -8.34 -15.56 10.54
N VAL A 70 -7.15 -15.09 10.95
CA VAL A 70 -6.59 -13.81 10.53
C VAL A 70 -5.32 -14.04 9.72
N ASP A 71 -5.18 -13.36 8.59
CA ASP A 71 -4.00 -13.44 7.72
C ASP A 71 -3.42 -12.05 7.44
N PHE A 72 -2.24 -11.78 8.00
CA PHE A 72 -1.43 -10.59 7.71
C PHE A 72 -0.16 -10.90 6.91
N SER A 73 0.17 -12.17 6.73
CA SER A 73 1.37 -12.63 6.02
C SER A 73 1.09 -12.95 4.55
N GLY A 74 -0.17 -12.96 4.15
CA GLY A 74 -0.59 -13.31 2.80
C GLY A 74 -0.60 -14.81 2.50
N ALA A 75 -0.61 -15.66 3.53
CA ALA A 75 -0.60 -17.12 3.38
C ALA A 75 -1.85 -17.66 2.66
N THR A 76 -2.96 -16.94 2.72
CA THR A 76 -4.22 -17.32 2.05
C THR A 76 -4.46 -16.51 0.77
N ASN A 77 -3.91 -15.30 0.70
CA ASN A 77 -3.92 -14.46 -0.49
C ASN A 77 -2.73 -13.50 -0.42
N PRO A 78 -1.82 -13.47 -1.41
CA PRO A 78 -0.67 -12.56 -1.42
C PRO A 78 -1.02 -11.08 -1.23
N ARG A 79 -2.26 -10.69 -1.57
CA ARG A 79 -2.75 -9.33 -1.36
C ARG A 79 -2.93 -8.96 0.13
N ARG A 80 -3.11 -9.95 1.01
CA ARG A 80 -3.23 -9.81 2.48
C ARG A 80 -1.89 -9.65 3.20
N ASN A 81 -0.77 -9.70 2.47
CA ASN A 81 0.54 -9.56 3.10
C ASN A 81 0.83 -8.10 3.51
N LEU A 82 0.27 -7.69 4.65
CA LEU A 82 0.50 -6.39 5.28
C LEU A 82 1.96 -6.27 5.74
N LEU A 83 2.52 -7.35 6.27
CA LEU A 83 3.90 -7.36 6.78
C LEU A 83 4.90 -7.00 5.68
N ALA A 84 4.76 -7.56 4.48
CA ALA A 84 5.61 -7.24 3.34
C ALA A 84 5.48 -5.79 2.88
N VAL A 85 4.28 -5.20 2.97
CA VAL A 85 4.06 -3.80 2.59
C VAL A 85 4.72 -2.86 3.59
N LEU A 86 4.64 -3.18 4.89
CA LEU A 86 5.29 -2.41 5.94
C LEU A 86 6.82 -2.51 5.83
N ASN A 87 7.38 -3.69 5.59
CA ASN A 87 8.82 -3.84 5.32
C ASN A 87 9.26 -2.97 4.12
N LEU A 88 8.49 -2.99 3.03
CA LEU A 88 8.76 -2.16 1.86
C LEU A 88 8.69 -0.66 2.17
N CYS A 89 7.77 -0.24 3.04
CA CYS A 89 7.72 1.16 3.52
C CYS A 89 8.98 1.52 4.32
N ALA A 90 9.45 0.63 5.20
CA ALA A 90 10.70 0.82 5.95
C ALA A 90 11.92 0.93 5.02
N GLU A 91 12.02 0.04 4.02
CA GLU A 91 13.10 0.02 3.03
C GLU A 91 13.14 1.28 2.17
N LEU A 92 11.97 1.77 1.75
CA LEU A 92 11.85 3.03 1.00
C LEU A 92 11.92 4.27 1.90
N GLN A 93 12.08 4.09 3.22
CA GLN A 93 12.06 5.14 4.23
C GLN A 93 10.82 6.03 4.10
N LEU A 94 9.67 5.39 3.87
CA LEU A 94 8.35 5.99 3.86
C LEU A 94 7.65 5.64 5.18
N PRO A 95 7.64 6.52 6.19
CA PRO A 95 6.79 6.32 7.36
C PRO A 95 5.32 6.18 6.95
N CYS A 96 4.56 5.49 7.79
CA CYS A 96 3.17 5.18 7.53
C CYS A 96 2.25 5.51 8.70
N VAL A 97 1.07 6.03 8.36
CA VAL A 97 -0.09 6.08 9.24
C VAL A 97 -0.97 4.88 8.90
N LEU A 98 -1.13 3.97 9.87
CA LEU A 98 -1.95 2.79 9.68
C LEU A 98 -3.40 3.11 10.08
N LYS A 99 -4.36 2.73 9.24
CA LYS A 99 -5.80 2.79 9.51
C LYS A 99 -6.29 1.36 9.80
N PRO A 100 -6.27 0.90 11.07
CA PRO A 100 -6.36 -0.51 11.43
C PRO A 100 -7.79 -1.08 11.46
N GLY A 101 -8.81 -0.29 11.12
CA GLY A 101 -10.20 -0.66 11.39
C GLY A 101 -10.68 -0.24 12.79
N PRO A 102 -11.82 -0.77 13.27
CA PRO A 102 -12.62 -1.82 12.63
C PRO A 102 -13.34 -1.35 11.37
N PHE A 103 -13.62 -0.06 11.26
CA PHE A 103 -14.21 0.56 10.08
C PHE A 103 -13.13 1.10 9.15
N CYS A 104 -13.43 1.18 7.86
CA CYS A 104 -12.58 1.76 6.84
C CYS A 104 -13.44 2.68 5.98
N GLN A 105 -13.28 3.99 6.08
CA GLN A 105 -14.00 4.98 5.25
C GLN A 105 -13.38 5.10 3.84
N ASN A 106 -13.01 3.98 3.25
CA ASN A 106 -12.46 3.94 1.91
C ASN A 106 -13.56 3.57 0.93
N ASN A 107 -13.80 4.47 -0.04
CA ASN A 107 -14.82 4.32 -1.06
C ASN A 107 -14.72 2.93 -1.72
N GLY A 108 -15.79 2.15 -1.59
CA GLY A 108 -15.93 0.84 -2.25
C GLY A 108 -15.28 -0.34 -1.52
N ILE A 109 -15.05 -0.27 -0.20
CA ILE A 109 -14.84 -1.47 0.62
C ILE A 109 -16.19 -2.03 1.09
N LEU A 110 -16.42 -3.33 0.93
CA LEU A 110 -17.66 -3.98 1.38
C LEU A 110 -17.86 -3.84 2.90
N ASN A 111 -19.10 -3.58 3.33
CA ASN A 111 -19.49 -3.47 4.74
C ASN A 111 -18.61 -2.52 5.58
N ASP A 112 -18.08 -1.45 4.97
CA ASP A 112 -17.15 -0.51 5.61
C ASP A 112 -15.94 -1.18 6.26
N GLY A 113 -15.51 -2.32 5.73
CA GLY A 113 -14.41 -3.11 6.27
C GLY A 113 -14.81 -4.11 7.36
N LEU A 114 -16.08 -4.17 7.80
CA LEU A 114 -16.51 -5.18 8.76
C LEU A 114 -16.68 -6.58 8.12
N PRO A 115 -16.17 -7.64 8.75
CA PRO A 115 -16.45 -9.02 8.32
C PRO A 115 -17.94 -9.30 8.18
N HIS A 116 -18.31 -10.18 7.25
CA HIS A 116 -19.72 -10.47 6.94
C HIS A 116 -20.52 -11.01 8.15
N TRP A 117 -19.85 -11.70 9.08
CA TRP A 117 -20.44 -12.19 10.34
C TRP A 117 -20.69 -11.08 11.38
N LEU A 118 -20.18 -9.86 11.14
CA LEU A 118 -20.51 -8.63 11.89
C LEU A 118 -21.41 -7.69 11.08
N ALA A 119 -21.88 -8.08 9.90
CA ALA A 119 -22.70 -7.22 9.06
C ALA A 119 -23.99 -6.80 9.77
N GLY A 120 -24.34 -5.52 9.66
CA GLY A 120 -25.51 -4.93 10.32
C GLY A 120 -25.28 -4.46 11.76
N LEU A 121 -24.09 -4.69 12.33
CA LEU A 121 -23.69 -4.06 13.58
C LEU A 121 -23.17 -2.63 13.34
N THR A 122 -23.45 -1.76 14.29
CA THR A 122 -22.99 -0.36 14.31
C THR A 122 -21.89 -0.16 15.33
N ALA A 123 -21.18 0.96 15.22
CA ALA A 123 -20.00 1.30 16.02
C ALA A 123 -20.23 1.26 17.55
N ALA A 124 -21.49 1.29 18.02
CA ALA A 124 -21.83 1.27 19.44
C ALA A 124 -22.30 -0.09 19.98
N ASP A 125 -22.46 -1.11 19.12
CA ASP A 125 -23.06 -2.37 19.51
C ASP A 125 -22.06 -3.24 20.31
N LYS A 126 -22.51 -3.77 21.45
CA LYS A 126 -21.65 -4.57 22.36
C LYS A 126 -20.96 -5.77 21.69
N PRO A 127 -21.63 -6.56 20.82
CA PRO A 127 -20.97 -7.67 20.13
C PRO A 127 -19.79 -7.22 19.25
N LEU A 128 -19.89 -6.03 18.64
CA LEU A 128 -18.80 -5.46 17.85
C LEU A 128 -17.58 -5.17 18.73
N TYR A 129 -17.76 -4.66 19.95
CA TYR A 129 -16.64 -4.41 20.86
C TYR A 129 -15.87 -5.66 21.24
N ALA A 130 -16.56 -6.77 21.51
CA ALA A 130 -15.91 -8.04 21.83
C ALA A 130 -15.08 -8.56 20.65
N ALA A 131 -15.63 -8.51 19.43
CA ALA A 131 -14.92 -8.90 18.23
C ALA A 131 -13.75 -7.95 17.91
N ALA A 132 -13.94 -6.64 18.08
CA ALA A 132 -12.92 -5.63 17.82
C ALA A 132 -11.72 -5.77 18.76
N GLN A 133 -11.92 -6.17 20.02
CA GLN A 133 -10.83 -6.49 20.93
C GLN A 133 -9.93 -7.60 20.36
N ILE A 134 -10.53 -8.70 19.93
CA ILE A 134 -9.79 -9.85 19.36
C ILE A 134 -9.02 -9.42 18.10
N TRP A 135 -9.66 -8.62 17.25
CA TRP A 135 -9.03 -8.04 16.06
C TRP A 135 -7.82 -7.18 16.41
N PHE A 136 -7.97 -6.24 17.34
CA PHE A 136 -6.88 -5.35 17.75
C PHE A 136 -5.75 -6.09 18.47
N ASP A 137 -6.05 -7.11 19.27
CA ASP A 137 -5.04 -7.97 19.89
C ASP A 137 -4.23 -8.71 18.82
N GLY A 138 -4.90 -9.26 17.81
CA GLY A 138 -4.27 -9.96 16.69
C GLY A 138 -3.40 -9.04 15.84
N LEU A 139 -3.94 -7.89 15.46
CA LEU A 139 -3.22 -6.88 14.67
C LEU A 139 -2.01 -6.35 15.44
N THR A 140 -2.19 -5.92 16.68
CA THR A 140 -1.11 -5.40 17.53
C THR A 140 0.00 -6.42 17.70
N ARG A 141 -0.35 -7.69 17.96
CA ARG A 141 0.63 -8.78 18.03
C ARG A 141 1.44 -8.92 16.73
N ALA A 142 0.81 -8.77 15.58
CA ALA A 142 1.45 -8.92 14.27
C ALA A 142 2.36 -7.74 13.90
N VAL A 143 1.97 -6.50 14.25
CA VAL A 143 2.65 -5.30 13.72
C VAL A 143 3.37 -4.42 14.75
N ARG A 144 3.25 -4.68 16.07
CA ARG A 144 3.88 -3.83 17.10
C ARG A 144 5.39 -3.68 16.99
N GLN A 145 6.09 -4.67 16.43
CA GLN A 145 7.54 -4.58 16.21
C GLN A 145 7.91 -3.60 15.09
N MET A 146 6.96 -3.27 14.22
CA MET A 146 7.10 -2.29 13.14
C MET A 146 6.61 -0.89 13.55
N ALA A 147 6.26 -0.72 14.82
CA ALA A 147 5.95 0.59 15.40
C ALA A 147 7.24 1.42 15.56
N TRP A 148 7.12 2.73 15.35
CA TRP A 148 8.18 3.68 15.65
C TRP A 148 8.69 3.54 17.10
N PRO A 149 10.01 3.67 17.37
CA PRO A 149 11.08 4.07 16.44
C PRO A 149 11.71 2.92 15.63
N ASN A 150 11.30 1.67 15.87
CA ASN A 150 11.96 0.51 15.27
C ASN A 150 11.41 0.14 13.89
N GLY A 151 10.28 0.71 13.48
CA GLY A 151 9.69 0.49 12.18
C GLY A 151 8.93 1.70 11.65
N PRO A 152 8.28 1.53 10.48
CA PRO A 152 7.72 2.65 9.73
C PRO A 152 6.38 3.16 10.27
N ILE A 153 5.71 2.46 11.20
CA ILE A 153 4.39 2.88 11.68
C ILE A 153 4.55 4.00 12.70
N ILE A 154 4.30 5.23 12.27
CA ILE A 154 4.46 6.43 13.10
C ILE A 154 3.19 6.72 13.91
N ALA A 155 2.00 6.47 13.36
CA ALA A 155 0.74 6.71 14.07
C ALA A 155 -0.37 5.78 13.58
N LEU A 156 -1.44 5.70 14.36
CA LEU A 156 -2.71 5.10 13.94
C LEU A 156 -3.76 6.18 13.70
N SER A 157 -4.62 5.97 12.72
CA SER A 157 -5.86 6.75 12.54
C SER A 157 -7.04 5.78 12.55
N LEU A 158 -8.00 6.00 13.45
CA LEU A 158 -9.20 5.18 13.53
C LEU A 158 -10.32 5.84 12.73
N ASP A 159 -10.91 5.10 11.81
CA ASP A 159 -12.11 5.54 11.12
C ASP A 159 -13.36 5.14 11.92
N PHE A 160 -14.42 5.93 11.79
CA PHE A 160 -15.73 5.65 12.37
C PHE A 160 -16.70 5.40 11.24
N GLY A 161 -17.44 4.29 11.27
CA GLY A 161 -18.43 3.94 10.24
C GLY A 161 -19.65 4.87 10.17
N ALA A 162 -19.52 6.16 10.49
CA ALA A 162 -20.62 7.12 10.43
C ALA A 162 -20.07 8.53 10.20
N THR A 163 -20.32 9.07 9.00
CA THR A 163 -20.64 10.51 8.74
C THR A 163 -20.82 10.82 7.25
N GLY A 164 -20.50 9.91 6.32
CA GLY A 164 -20.86 10.05 4.90
C GLY A 164 -21.99 9.10 4.51
N SER A 165 -23.21 9.62 4.29
CA SER A 165 -24.45 8.87 3.94
C SER A 165 -24.74 7.68 4.86
N SER A 166 -25.46 7.97 5.95
CA SER A 166 -25.84 7.06 7.05
C SER A 166 -25.90 5.56 6.69
N PRO A 167 -25.10 4.68 7.33
CA PRO A 167 -25.61 3.36 7.63
C PRO A 167 -26.81 3.51 8.57
N ALA A 168 -27.82 2.64 8.44
CA ALA A 168 -28.94 2.64 9.37
C ALA A 168 -28.40 2.53 10.81
N LEU A 169 -28.65 3.54 11.66
CA LEU A 169 -28.31 3.47 13.07
C LEU A 169 -29.03 2.28 13.71
N SER A 170 -28.37 1.57 14.62
CA SER A 170 -29.00 0.40 15.26
C SER A 170 -30.19 0.84 16.10
N ARG A 171 -31.23 -0.02 16.19
CA ARG A 171 -32.36 0.21 17.11
C ARG A 171 -31.89 0.40 18.55
N GLN A 172 -30.82 -0.28 18.94
CA GLN A 172 -30.21 -0.08 20.25
C GLN A 172 -29.74 1.37 20.46
N LEU A 173 -29.19 2.03 19.43
CA LEU A 173 -28.81 3.42 19.49
C LEU A 173 -30.03 4.36 19.49
N THR A 174 -30.94 4.18 18.54
CA THR A 174 -32.05 5.11 18.29
C THR A 174 -33.24 4.94 19.23
N GLU A 175 -33.56 3.73 19.65
CA GLU A 175 -34.75 3.43 20.48
C GLU A 175 -34.41 3.28 21.97
N VAL A 176 -33.15 2.98 22.32
CA VAL A 176 -32.74 2.74 23.72
C VAL A 176 -31.76 3.81 24.21
N ASN A 177 -30.62 3.97 23.55
CA ASN A 177 -29.57 4.87 24.05
C ASN A 177 -29.96 6.35 23.93
N TRP A 178 -30.68 6.71 22.86
CA TRP A 178 -31.16 8.08 22.62
C TRP A 178 -32.12 8.58 23.72
N PRO A 179 -33.23 7.88 24.07
CA PRO A 179 -34.07 8.31 25.19
C PRO A 179 -33.34 8.34 26.53
N ILE A 180 -32.38 7.44 26.77
CA ILE A 180 -31.54 7.46 27.98
C ILE A 180 -30.69 8.73 28.03
N TRP A 181 -30.13 9.15 26.90
CA TRP A 181 -29.35 10.39 26.81
C TRP A 181 -30.22 11.62 27.04
N LEU A 182 -31.41 11.68 26.41
CA LEU A 182 -32.37 12.77 26.62
C LEU A 182 -32.77 12.93 28.09
N ARG A 183 -33.00 11.83 28.81
CA ARG A 183 -33.29 11.87 30.26
C ARG A 183 -32.14 12.41 31.12
N LYS A 184 -30.90 12.39 30.61
CA LYS A 184 -29.75 13.01 31.30
C LYS A 184 -29.62 14.48 30.92
N ARG A 185 -30.07 14.87 29.73
CA ARG A 185 -30.00 16.23 29.20
C ARG A 185 -31.11 17.11 29.75
N TYR A 186 -32.32 16.57 29.87
CA TYR A 186 -33.53 17.25 30.31
C TYR A 186 -34.00 16.67 31.65
N PRO A 187 -34.38 17.52 32.63
CA PRO A 187 -34.83 17.05 33.95
C PRO A 187 -36.15 16.28 33.88
N ASP A 188 -37.05 16.66 32.97
CA ASP A 188 -38.35 16.02 32.74
C ASP A 188 -38.86 16.26 31.31
N VAL A 189 -40.01 15.65 30.96
CA VAL A 189 -40.63 15.79 29.64
C VAL A 189 -41.20 17.19 29.39
N ALA A 190 -41.54 17.96 30.43
CA ALA A 190 -42.05 19.32 30.27
C ALA A 190 -40.94 20.26 29.80
N ALA A 191 -39.73 20.14 30.36
CA ALA A 191 -38.55 20.87 29.91
C ALA A 191 -38.16 20.50 28.47
N LEU A 192 -38.22 19.21 28.10
CA LEU A 192 -37.98 18.77 26.73
C LEU A 192 -39.02 19.34 25.76
N ASN A 193 -40.30 19.25 26.09
CA ASN A 193 -41.38 19.79 25.26
C ASN A 193 -41.26 21.30 25.06
N ALA A 194 -40.86 22.03 26.11
CA ALA A 194 -40.57 23.47 26.02
C ALA A 194 -39.40 23.77 25.08
N ALA A 195 -38.34 22.95 25.12
CA ALA A 195 -37.18 23.11 24.23
C ALA A 195 -37.48 22.73 22.77
N TYR A 196 -38.25 21.67 22.55
CA TYR A 196 -38.53 21.14 21.21
C TYR A 196 -39.78 21.74 20.57
N GLY A 197 -40.58 22.51 21.31
CA GLY A 197 -41.88 22.99 20.84
C GLY A 197 -42.86 21.83 20.59
N SER A 198 -42.80 20.79 21.41
CA SER A 198 -43.54 19.53 21.23
C SER A 198 -44.49 19.24 22.40
N ASN A 199 -45.15 18.08 22.37
CA ASN A 199 -46.15 17.66 23.37
C ASN A 199 -46.06 16.17 23.73
N TYR A 200 -44.83 15.64 23.82
CA TYR A 200 -44.60 14.25 24.22
C TYR A 200 -45.11 13.98 25.63
N ARG A 201 -45.64 12.77 25.88
CA ARG A 201 -46.10 12.35 27.21
C ARG A 201 -44.98 11.76 28.05
N SER A 202 -43.94 11.27 27.38
CA SER A 202 -42.74 10.73 28.00
C SER A 202 -41.53 10.93 27.09
N ILE A 203 -40.33 11.07 27.67
CA ILE A 203 -39.07 11.15 26.92
C ILE A 203 -38.84 9.87 26.07
N SER A 204 -39.42 8.73 26.46
CA SER A 204 -39.33 7.49 25.68
C SER A 204 -40.12 7.49 24.36
N GLU A 205 -41.05 8.41 24.18
CA GLU A 205 -41.80 8.57 22.93
C GLU A 205 -41.03 9.37 21.88
N VAL A 206 -39.90 9.99 22.28
CA VAL A 206 -39.10 10.83 21.38
C VAL A 206 -38.28 9.96 20.46
N GLU A 207 -38.70 9.87 19.21
CA GLU A 207 -37.97 9.16 18.16
C GLU A 207 -36.68 9.91 17.79
N PHE A 208 -35.67 9.16 17.35
CA PHE A 208 -34.43 9.74 16.83
C PHE A 208 -34.72 10.41 15.48
N PRO A 209 -34.38 11.70 15.29
CA PRO A 209 -34.68 12.40 14.04
C PRO A 209 -33.91 11.78 12.88
N GLN A 210 -34.60 11.51 11.77
CA GLN A 210 -33.96 11.10 10.54
C GLN A 210 -33.53 12.35 9.77
N PRO A 211 -32.29 12.43 9.25
CA PRO A 211 -31.90 13.52 8.37
C PRO A 211 -32.67 13.42 7.04
N GLU A 212 -33.60 14.33 6.79
CA GLU A 212 -34.27 14.47 5.49
C GLU A 212 -33.31 15.20 4.51
N PRO A 213 -33.17 14.74 3.25
CA PRO A 213 -32.31 15.41 2.28
C PRO A 213 -32.77 16.85 2.02
N GLY A 214 -31.93 17.84 2.35
CA GLY A 214 -32.22 19.27 2.16
C GLY A 214 -32.89 19.96 3.36
N ASP A 215 -32.98 19.28 4.50
CA ASP A 215 -33.43 19.87 5.76
C ASP A 215 -32.26 20.55 6.49
N ASP A 216 -32.02 21.83 6.20
CA ASP A 216 -31.11 22.71 6.95
C ASP A 216 -31.75 23.21 8.26
N SER A 217 -32.76 22.51 8.82
CA SER A 217 -33.41 22.96 10.05
C SER A 217 -32.46 22.85 11.24
N ASP A 218 -32.02 24.02 11.75
CA ASP A 218 -31.43 24.22 13.08
C ASP A 218 -32.46 23.95 14.20
N SER A 219 -33.18 22.82 14.13
CA SER A 219 -34.10 22.45 15.19
C SER A 219 -33.30 22.00 16.42
N PRO A 220 -33.76 22.34 17.65
CA PRO A 220 -33.12 21.86 18.88
C PRO A 220 -32.98 20.33 18.95
N GLN A 221 -33.93 19.59 18.34
CA GLN A 221 -33.90 18.14 18.26
C GLN A 221 -32.78 17.62 17.34
N GLN A 222 -32.57 18.24 16.18
CA GLN A 222 -31.46 17.89 15.28
C GLN A 222 -30.11 18.22 15.92
N ALA A 223 -29.98 19.37 16.58
CA ALA A 223 -28.77 19.75 17.31
C ALA A 223 -28.43 18.76 18.44
N ASP A 224 -29.43 18.35 19.23
CA ASP A 224 -29.26 17.33 20.26
C ASP A 224 -28.89 15.96 19.68
N ALA A 225 -29.47 15.58 18.54
CA ALA A 225 -29.13 14.33 17.85
C ALA A 225 -27.68 14.32 17.33
N GLN A 226 -27.22 15.43 16.76
CA GLN A 226 -25.82 15.61 16.34
C GLN A 226 -24.86 15.52 17.53
N GLU A 227 -25.17 16.20 18.64
CA GLU A 227 -24.36 16.13 19.87
C GLU A 227 -24.35 14.71 20.47
N PHE A 228 -25.50 14.03 20.48
CA PHE A 228 -25.58 12.63 20.91
C PHE A 228 -24.68 11.72 20.05
N LEU A 229 -24.77 11.81 18.72
CA LEU A 229 -23.95 11.01 17.81
C LEU A 229 -22.47 11.32 17.98
N ARG A 230 -22.08 12.59 18.11
CA ARG A 230 -20.70 13.01 18.38
C ARG A 230 -20.16 12.40 19.68
N ARG A 231 -20.98 12.37 20.74
CA ARG A 231 -20.61 11.71 22.02
C ARG A 231 -20.47 10.21 21.88
N VAL A 232 -21.35 9.55 21.13
CA VAL A 232 -21.25 8.11 20.84
C VAL A 232 -19.95 7.83 20.10
N GLN A 233 -19.65 8.59 19.04
CA GLN A 233 -18.42 8.45 18.27
C GLN A 233 -17.18 8.65 19.16
N GLN A 234 -17.15 9.70 19.99
CA GLN A 234 -16.03 9.94 20.90
C GLN A 234 -15.86 8.80 21.92
N ALA A 235 -16.95 8.30 22.50
CA ALA A 235 -16.89 7.20 23.45
C ALA A 235 -16.40 5.90 22.79
N THR A 236 -16.86 5.60 21.58
CA THR A 236 -16.39 4.47 20.77
C THR A 236 -14.92 4.62 20.41
N HIS A 237 -14.49 5.80 19.97
CA HIS A 237 -13.09 6.13 19.68
C HIS A 237 -12.20 5.85 20.89
N ASN A 238 -12.55 6.42 22.04
CA ASN A 238 -11.80 6.24 23.28
C ASN A 238 -11.73 4.78 23.70
N ARG A 239 -12.81 4.02 23.48
CA ARG A 239 -12.82 2.58 23.74
C ARG A 239 -11.83 1.84 22.85
N TYR A 240 -11.83 2.07 21.54
CA TYR A 240 -10.88 1.43 20.62
C TYR A 240 -9.43 1.82 20.91
N ARG A 241 -9.16 3.09 21.28
CA ARG A 241 -7.84 3.51 21.77
C ARG A 241 -7.41 2.69 22.99
N GLN A 242 -8.30 2.50 23.96
CA GLN A 242 -8.01 1.71 25.14
C GLN A 242 -7.73 0.25 24.78
N MET A 243 -8.51 -0.35 23.89
CA MET A 243 -8.28 -1.73 23.43
C MET A 243 -6.88 -1.90 22.80
N LEU A 244 -6.46 -0.94 21.96
CA LEU A 244 -5.12 -0.93 21.37
C LEU A 244 -4.02 -0.74 22.43
N ALA A 245 -4.23 0.16 23.40
CA ALA A 245 -3.30 0.34 24.51
C ALA A 245 -3.17 -0.94 25.36
N ASP A 246 -4.29 -1.60 25.67
CA ASP A 246 -4.34 -2.86 26.42
C ASP A 246 -3.67 -4.01 25.66
N ALA A 247 -3.77 -4.02 24.32
CA ALA A 247 -3.04 -4.93 23.45
C ALA A 247 -1.52 -4.65 23.40
N GLY A 248 -1.06 -3.56 24.02
CA GLY A 248 0.34 -3.15 24.11
C GLY A 248 0.80 -2.24 22.97
N TRP A 249 -0.11 -1.53 22.30
CA TRP A 249 0.23 -0.52 21.30
C TRP A 249 0.77 0.75 21.98
N GLN A 250 1.82 1.35 21.40
CA GLN A 250 2.57 2.44 22.04
C GLN A 250 2.65 3.72 21.20
N THR A 251 2.51 3.65 19.87
CA THR A 251 2.59 4.85 19.06
C THR A 251 1.29 5.65 19.11
N PRO A 252 1.34 6.96 18.84
CA PRO A 252 0.17 7.80 18.97
C PRO A 252 -0.98 7.39 18.05
N ILE A 253 -2.19 7.62 18.55
CA ILE A 253 -3.43 7.41 17.81
C ILE A 253 -4.04 8.81 17.63
N TYR A 254 -4.32 9.20 16.38
CA TYR A 254 -5.03 10.44 16.09
C TYR A 254 -6.37 10.45 16.82
N PRO A 255 -6.71 11.53 17.55
CA PRO A 255 -8.03 11.65 18.18
C PRO A 255 -9.12 11.86 17.12
N LEU A 256 -10.37 11.62 17.52
CA LEU A 256 -11.52 12.01 16.70
C LEU A 256 -11.65 13.54 16.60
N ASP A 257 -11.42 14.23 17.71
CA ASP A 257 -11.46 15.68 17.82
C ASP A 257 -10.04 16.25 17.62
N PRO A 258 -9.77 16.99 16.54
CA PRO A 258 -8.46 17.56 16.26
C PRO A 258 -7.92 18.45 17.39
N GLU A 259 -8.78 19.09 18.19
CA GLU A 259 -8.34 19.92 19.32
C GLU A 259 -7.67 19.09 20.43
N GLN A 260 -7.93 17.77 20.46
CA GLN A 260 -7.35 16.84 21.43
C GLN A 260 -6.06 16.17 20.92
N ALA A 261 -5.51 16.65 19.80
CA ALA A 261 -4.36 16.03 19.14
C ALA A 261 -3.05 16.17 19.93
N GLY A 262 -2.98 17.12 20.87
CA GLY A 262 -1.77 17.40 21.64
C GLY A 262 -0.64 17.83 20.71
N ASP A 263 0.50 17.14 20.79
CA ASP A 263 1.69 17.42 19.95
C ASP A 263 1.63 16.78 18.56
N LEU A 264 0.52 16.11 18.19
CA LEU A 264 0.34 15.56 16.85
C LEU A 264 0.08 16.69 15.84
N PRO A 265 0.72 16.66 14.66
CA PRO A 265 0.38 17.59 13.59
C PRO A 265 -1.07 17.38 13.17
N ALA A 266 -1.76 18.43 12.73
CA ALA A 266 -3.13 18.29 12.25
C ALA A 266 -3.18 17.33 11.04
N LEU A 267 -4.06 16.33 11.07
CA LEU A 267 -4.29 15.42 9.95
C LEU A 267 -5.38 16.00 9.04
N VAL A 268 -5.01 16.40 7.83
CA VAL A 268 -5.90 16.99 6.84
C VAL A 268 -6.03 16.04 5.64
N GLU A 269 -7.26 15.60 5.36
CA GLU A 269 -7.57 14.80 4.17
C GLU A 269 -7.71 15.71 2.95
N GLN A 270 -6.91 15.48 1.90
CA GLN A 270 -6.87 16.32 0.71
C GLN A 270 -7.08 15.49 -0.57
N SER A 271 -8.06 15.88 -1.37
CA SER A 271 -8.33 15.24 -2.67
C SER A 271 -7.39 15.79 -3.76
N LEU A 272 -6.83 14.92 -4.60
CA LEU A 272 -5.90 15.34 -5.65
C LEU A 272 -6.48 16.24 -6.75
N PRO A 273 -7.72 16.06 -7.23
CA PRO A 273 -8.36 17.02 -8.13
C PRO A 273 -8.44 18.44 -7.56
N ASP A 274 -8.63 18.57 -6.25
CA ASP A 274 -8.69 19.86 -5.55
C ASP A 274 -7.28 20.42 -5.29
N PHE A 275 -6.27 19.53 -5.25
CA PHE A 275 -4.87 19.88 -5.06
C PHE A 275 -4.30 20.70 -6.23
N ALA A 276 -4.66 20.38 -7.48
CA ALA A 276 -4.08 21.04 -8.67
C ALA A 276 -4.40 22.56 -8.76
N GLY A 277 -5.43 23.04 -8.06
CA GLY A 277 -5.81 24.46 -7.98
C GLY A 277 -5.46 25.12 -6.64
N TRP A 278 -4.77 24.44 -5.74
CA TRP A 278 -4.48 24.94 -4.40
C TRP A 278 -3.47 26.10 -4.46
N ALA A 279 -3.90 27.28 -4.02
CA ALA A 279 -3.10 28.50 -4.07
C ALA A 279 -2.44 28.85 -2.72
N GLU A 280 -2.98 28.34 -1.61
CA GLU A 280 -2.50 28.68 -0.28
C GLU A 280 -1.20 27.91 0.07
N PRO A 281 -0.24 28.54 0.77
CA PRO A 281 0.95 27.83 1.24
C PRO A 281 0.61 26.67 2.18
N PHE A 282 1.29 25.51 2.03
CA PHE A 282 1.15 24.41 2.99
C PHE A 282 1.85 24.75 4.31
N ALA A 283 1.18 24.46 5.42
CA ALA A 283 1.69 24.69 6.76
C ALA A 283 2.69 23.57 7.15
N PRO A 284 3.87 23.93 7.71
CA PRO A 284 4.94 22.96 7.99
C PRO A 284 4.62 21.95 9.09
N ASP A 285 3.62 22.23 9.93
CA ASP A 285 3.16 21.44 11.08
C ASP A 285 1.88 20.63 10.78
N VAL A 286 1.56 20.43 9.51
CA VAL A 286 0.36 19.71 9.07
C VAL A 286 0.73 18.42 8.32
N PHE A 287 -0.04 17.37 8.59
CA PHE A 287 -0.01 16.10 7.89
C PHE A 287 -1.14 16.08 6.85
N TYR A 288 -0.79 16.29 5.58
CA TYR A 288 -1.72 16.24 4.46
C TYR A 288 -1.79 14.81 3.91
N ASN A 289 -2.93 14.12 4.09
CA ASN A 289 -3.18 12.84 3.45
C ASN A 289 -3.78 13.03 2.05
N LEU A 290 -2.98 12.79 1.02
CA LEU A 290 -3.39 12.85 -0.38
C LEU A 290 -4.20 11.61 -0.74
N ARG A 291 -5.49 11.82 -0.89
CA ARG A 291 -6.41 10.76 -1.27
C ARG A 291 -6.25 10.44 -2.75
N GLN A 292 -6.38 9.15 -3.07
CA GLN A 292 -6.55 8.67 -4.46
C GLN A 292 -5.36 8.89 -5.44
N PRO A 293 -4.09 8.72 -5.03
CA PRO A 293 -2.93 9.02 -5.88
C PRO A 293 -2.61 7.97 -6.95
N LEU A 294 -3.22 6.79 -6.86
CA LEU A 294 -2.91 5.64 -7.69
C LEU A 294 -4.17 5.11 -8.37
N GLN A 295 -4.15 4.96 -9.69
CA GLN A 295 -5.20 4.22 -10.38
C GLN A 295 -5.08 2.74 -10.00
N ILE A 296 -6.17 2.21 -9.48
CA ILE A 296 -6.28 0.80 -9.13
C ILE A 296 -7.05 0.09 -10.26
N ASN A 297 -6.56 -1.06 -10.71
CA ASN A 297 -7.22 -1.83 -11.77
C ASN A 297 -8.31 -2.77 -11.19
N VAL A 298 -9.32 -3.02 -12.02
CA VAL A 298 -10.66 -3.60 -11.79
C VAL A 298 -10.88 -4.48 -10.55
N ASN A 299 -11.81 -4.00 -9.71
CA ASN A 299 -12.82 -4.70 -8.89
C ASN A 299 -12.44 -6.09 -8.31
N PRO A 300 -11.67 -6.16 -7.23
CA PRO A 300 -11.61 -7.36 -6.38
C PRO A 300 -12.97 -7.60 -5.71
N PRO A 301 -13.80 -8.56 -6.17
CA PRO A 301 -15.15 -8.76 -5.61
C PRO A 301 -15.12 -9.12 -4.12
N ASP A 302 -13.99 -9.64 -3.65
CA ASP A 302 -13.68 -9.97 -2.26
C ASP A 302 -13.43 -8.74 -1.36
N VAL A 303 -13.20 -7.57 -1.94
CA VAL A 303 -12.91 -6.31 -1.23
C VAL A 303 -13.97 -5.26 -1.52
N GLY A 304 -14.57 -5.25 -2.71
CA GLY A 304 -15.62 -4.33 -3.16
C GLY A 304 -15.26 -3.55 -4.43
N SER A 305 -16.19 -2.69 -4.87
CA SER A 305 -16.08 -1.94 -6.13
C SER A 305 -14.89 -1.00 -6.16
N ALA A 306 -14.24 -0.91 -7.32
CA ALA A 306 -13.29 0.16 -7.56
C ALA A 306 -14.01 1.51 -7.46
N PRO A 307 -13.46 2.47 -6.71
CA PRO A 307 -14.09 3.78 -6.58
C PRO A 307 -13.98 4.59 -7.89
N THR A 308 -14.98 5.42 -8.17
CA THR A 308 -15.19 6.12 -9.46
C THR A 308 -14.07 7.09 -9.87
N TRP A 309 -13.15 7.42 -8.96
CA TRP A 309 -12.06 8.35 -9.17
C TRP A 309 -10.85 7.78 -9.92
N ALA A 310 -10.77 6.46 -10.12
CA ALA A 310 -9.60 5.76 -10.68
C ALA A 310 -9.12 6.30 -12.04
N GLY A 311 -10.01 6.92 -12.83
CA GLY A 311 -9.67 7.53 -14.12
C GLY A 311 -8.78 8.78 -14.04
N ARG A 312 -8.75 9.48 -12.90
CA ARG A 312 -8.07 10.78 -12.73
C ARG A 312 -6.76 10.71 -11.94
N ALA A 313 -6.43 9.55 -11.35
CA ALA A 313 -5.23 9.39 -10.54
C ALA A 313 -3.95 9.68 -11.35
N PRO A 314 -2.96 10.41 -10.80
CA PRO A 314 -1.76 10.84 -11.51
C PRO A 314 -0.85 9.68 -11.92
N ILE A 315 -0.91 8.56 -11.21
CA ILE A 315 -0.12 7.37 -11.48
C ILE A 315 -1.06 6.25 -11.91
N ARG A 316 -0.77 5.62 -13.04
CA ARG A 316 -1.57 4.50 -13.54
C ARG A 316 -1.27 3.20 -12.81
N ALA A 317 -2.16 2.22 -12.94
CA ALA A 317 -1.99 0.90 -12.34
C ALA A 317 -0.76 0.12 -12.86
N ASP A 318 -0.24 0.50 -14.03
CA ASP A 318 0.98 -0.04 -14.63
C ASP A 318 2.26 0.70 -14.18
N GLY A 319 2.12 1.80 -13.42
CA GLY A 319 3.21 2.65 -12.96
C GLY A 319 3.58 3.78 -13.93
N TRP A 320 2.84 3.93 -15.02
CA TRP A 320 3.04 5.01 -16.00
C TRP A 320 2.45 6.32 -15.47
N LEU A 321 3.18 7.42 -15.70
CA LEU A 321 2.86 8.73 -15.15
C LEU A 321 1.93 9.50 -16.08
N ARG A 322 0.86 10.10 -15.57
CA ARG A 322 0.00 11.01 -16.35
C ARG A 322 0.51 12.43 -16.25
N ARG A 323 0.09 13.30 -17.17
CA ARG A 323 0.43 14.75 -17.11
C ARG A 323 0.15 15.38 -15.74
N SER A 324 -0.93 14.99 -15.07
CA SER A 324 -1.26 15.47 -13.72
C SER A 324 -0.20 15.14 -12.66
N PHE A 325 0.59 14.08 -12.84
CA PHE A 325 1.71 13.74 -11.96
C PHE A 325 2.69 14.89 -11.82
N TRP A 326 3.18 15.43 -12.94
CA TRP A 326 4.19 16.50 -12.91
C TRP A 326 3.61 17.83 -12.40
N ALA A 327 2.33 18.10 -12.65
CA ALA A 327 1.66 19.28 -12.10
C ALA A 327 1.58 19.23 -10.56
N ILE A 328 1.10 18.11 -10.00
CA ILE A 328 1.03 17.90 -8.55
C ILE A 328 2.45 17.90 -7.95
N ARG A 329 3.40 17.22 -8.60
CA ARG A 329 4.78 17.20 -8.15
C ARG A 329 5.39 18.58 -8.07
N GLN A 330 5.19 19.41 -9.08
CA GLN A 330 5.74 20.76 -9.11
C GLN A 330 5.29 21.56 -7.89
N GLN A 331 4.01 21.46 -7.50
CA GLN A 331 3.49 22.05 -6.27
C GLN A 331 4.15 21.44 -5.03
N LEU A 332 4.11 20.11 -4.87
CA LEU A 332 4.69 19.43 -3.70
C LEU A 332 6.19 19.75 -3.51
N TRP A 333 6.95 19.75 -4.60
CA TRP A 333 8.38 20.01 -4.58
C TRP A 333 8.71 21.47 -4.27
N GLN A 334 7.89 22.43 -4.74
CA GLN A 334 8.06 23.84 -4.39
C GLN A 334 7.96 24.08 -2.90
N HIS A 335 6.96 23.49 -2.25
CA HIS A 335 6.76 23.65 -0.81
C HIS A 335 7.76 22.88 0.06
N ARG A 336 8.43 21.86 -0.51
CA ARG A 336 9.39 21.03 0.24
C ARG A 336 10.85 21.40 0.03
N LEU A 337 11.22 21.98 -1.11
CA LEU A 337 12.61 22.02 -1.57
C LEU A 337 13.09 23.45 -1.90
N SER A 338 12.43 24.48 -1.34
CA SER A 338 12.80 25.89 -1.54
C SER A 338 12.99 26.26 -3.02
N ALA A 339 12.13 25.71 -3.89
CA ALA A 339 12.32 25.81 -5.33
C ALA A 339 12.00 27.22 -5.85
N THR A 340 12.69 27.64 -6.92
CA THR A 340 12.49 28.91 -7.60
C THR A 340 11.78 28.72 -8.95
N GLY A 341 10.95 29.70 -9.35
CA GLY A 341 10.12 29.62 -10.57
C GLY A 341 8.83 28.83 -10.34
N ALA A 342 7.74 29.52 -9.99
CA ALA A 342 6.63 28.86 -9.31
C ALA A 342 5.21 29.33 -9.68
N THR A 343 4.92 29.69 -10.93
CA THR A 343 3.53 29.87 -11.34
C THR A 343 3.25 29.32 -12.75
N GLY A 344 2.19 28.51 -12.84
CA GLY A 344 1.65 28.00 -14.10
C GLY A 344 2.63 27.11 -14.87
N ASP A 345 2.94 27.50 -16.10
CA ASP A 345 3.62 26.66 -17.07
C ASP A 345 5.15 26.75 -17.05
N ALA A 346 5.75 27.48 -16.10
CA ALA A 346 7.20 27.62 -16.03
C ALA A 346 7.88 26.37 -15.42
N PRO A 347 9.12 26.04 -15.82
CA PRO A 347 9.88 24.98 -15.16
C PRO A 347 10.22 25.36 -13.71
N CYS A 348 10.06 24.41 -12.81
CA CYS A 348 10.48 24.48 -11.42
C CYS A 348 11.97 24.15 -11.30
N VAL A 349 12.71 24.97 -10.56
CA VAL A 349 14.16 24.86 -10.40
C VAL A 349 14.51 24.76 -8.92
N ILE A 350 15.03 23.61 -8.51
CA ILE A 350 15.47 23.36 -7.15
C ILE A 350 16.99 23.58 -7.09
N PRO A 351 17.48 24.58 -6.33
CA PRO A 351 18.91 24.79 -6.17
C PRO A 351 19.53 23.65 -5.35
N ILE A 352 20.72 23.21 -5.74
CA ILE A 352 21.57 22.30 -4.95
C ILE A 352 22.99 22.88 -4.90
N PRO A 353 23.84 22.50 -3.92
CA PRO A 353 25.15 23.14 -3.68
C PRO A 353 26.09 23.26 -4.90
N GLN A 354 25.95 22.40 -5.93
CA GLN A 354 26.78 22.41 -7.14
C GLN A 354 25.98 22.52 -8.44
N GLY A 355 24.73 22.98 -8.38
CA GLY A 355 23.91 23.12 -9.58
C GLY A 355 22.42 23.19 -9.27
N GLY A 356 21.61 22.41 -9.98
CA GLY A 356 20.17 22.41 -9.74
C GLY A 356 19.43 21.28 -10.43
N ILE A 357 18.19 21.08 -10.00
CA ILE A 357 17.24 20.15 -10.59
C ILE A 357 16.15 20.94 -11.28
N ILE A 358 15.81 20.55 -12.50
CA ILE A 358 14.76 21.14 -13.33
C ILE A 358 13.66 20.09 -13.50
N THR A 359 12.42 20.46 -13.20
CA THR A 359 11.23 19.67 -13.50
C THR A 359 10.10 20.57 -14.00
N ALA A 360 9.18 20.03 -14.80
CA ALA A 360 8.05 20.81 -15.31
C ALA A 360 6.82 19.94 -15.54
N ALA A 361 5.63 20.54 -15.41
CA ALA A 361 4.34 19.90 -15.65
C ALA A 361 4.09 19.46 -17.10
N ARG A 362 4.82 20.04 -18.06
CA ARG A 362 4.68 19.80 -19.50
C ARG A 362 5.99 20.10 -20.24
N ASP A 363 6.00 19.85 -21.54
CA ASP A 363 7.14 20.17 -22.39
C ASP A 363 7.33 21.69 -22.49
N VAL A 364 8.49 22.17 -22.04
CA VAL A 364 8.76 23.62 -21.96
C VAL A 364 10.23 23.93 -22.19
N PRO A 365 10.55 25.11 -22.78
CA PRO A 365 11.92 25.58 -22.83
C PRO A 365 12.38 26.02 -21.42
N ALA A 366 13.43 25.41 -20.90
CA ALA A 366 14.09 25.82 -19.66
C ALA A 366 15.25 26.76 -19.96
N LYS A 367 15.33 27.88 -19.21
CA LYS A 367 16.37 28.91 -19.37
C LYS A 367 16.89 29.36 -18.02
N ILE A 368 17.88 28.66 -17.48
CA ILE A 368 18.40 28.85 -16.13
C ILE A 368 19.58 29.83 -16.15
N PRO A 369 19.55 30.93 -15.38
CA PRO A 369 20.74 31.77 -15.16
C PRO A 369 21.86 30.94 -14.52
N LEU A 370 23.10 31.15 -14.96
CA LEU A 370 24.28 30.52 -14.37
C LEU A 370 25.18 31.58 -13.76
N GLU A 371 25.93 31.20 -12.74
CA GLU A 371 27.04 32.02 -12.27
C GLU A 371 28.13 32.12 -13.35
N THR A 372 28.73 33.30 -13.45
CA THR A 372 29.71 33.64 -14.50
C THR A 372 30.89 32.65 -14.51
N GLY A 373 31.28 32.17 -15.69
CA GLY A 373 32.43 31.28 -15.87
C GLY A 373 32.15 29.78 -15.76
N HIS A 374 30.95 29.36 -15.36
CA HIS A 374 30.59 27.94 -15.23
C HIS A 374 30.09 27.33 -16.55
N LYS A 375 30.54 26.12 -16.87
CA LYS A 375 30.06 25.31 -18.01
C LYS A 375 29.46 23.99 -17.48
N PRO A 376 28.25 24.03 -16.92
CA PRO A 376 27.67 22.85 -16.29
C PRO A 376 27.36 21.76 -17.31
N VAL A 377 27.36 20.52 -16.83
CA VAL A 377 26.87 19.35 -17.57
C VAL A 377 25.46 19.04 -17.08
N ALA A 378 24.54 18.87 -18.02
CA ALA A 378 23.16 18.47 -17.74
C ALA A 378 22.97 16.97 -17.97
N PHE A 379 22.19 16.35 -17.09
CA PHE A 379 21.80 14.95 -17.11
C PHE A 379 20.29 14.84 -17.04
N ARG A 380 19.71 13.97 -17.86
CA ARG A 380 18.30 13.58 -17.77
C ARG A 380 18.21 12.35 -16.89
N LEU A 381 17.42 12.43 -15.83
CA LEU A 381 16.95 11.28 -15.09
C LEU A 381 15.60 10.84 -15.66
N ALA A 382 15.53 9.63 -16.21
CA ALA A 382 14.26 9.02 -16.61
C ALA A 382 13.50 8.49 -15.39
N ALA A 383 12.18 8.35 -15.49
CA ALA A 383 11.33 7.82 -14.43
C ALA A 383 11.76 6.40 -14.00
N CYS A 384 12.34 5.60 -14.89
CA CYS A 384 12.91 4.30 -14.56
C CYS A 384 14.21 4.36 -13.74
N GLY A 385 14.72 5.56 -13.42
CA GLY A 385 15.95 5.79 -12.66
C GLY A 385 17.20 5.91 -13.52
N GLU A 386 17.10 5.77 -14.84
CA GLU A 386 18.25 5.87 -15.73
C GLU A 386 18.74 7.33 -15.84
N LEU A 387 20.02 7.57 -15.56
CA LEU A 387 20.65 8.88 -15.66
C LEU A 387 21.54 8.95 -16.91
N THR A 388 21.19 9.80 -17.86
CA THR A 388 21.92 9.98 -19.13
C THR A 388 22.32 11.44 -19.31
N ILE A 389 23.36 11.71 -20.12
CA ILE A 389 23.71 13.09 -20.48
C ILE A 389 22.56 13.69 -21.29
N ALA A 390 22.22 14.95 -21.01
CA ALA A 390 21.20 15.71 -21.72
C ALA A 390 21.86 16.71 -22.70
N PRO A 391 22.30 16.28 -23.90
CA PRO A 391 23.07 17.12 -24.84
C PRO A 391 22.29 18.32 -25.38
N ASN A 392 20.96 18.29 -25.26
CA ASN A 392 20.07 19.36 -25.71
C ASN A 392 20.09 20.59 -24.78
N PHE A 393 20.66 20.45 -23.57
CA PHE A 393 20.91 21.56 -22.66
C PHE A 393 22.32 22.12 -22.91
N LYS A 394 22.38 23.38 -23.35
CA LYS A 394 23.63 24.07 -23.70
C LYS A 394 23.87 25.27 -22.81
N ALA A 395 25.09 25.40 -22.30
CA ALA A 395 25.55 26.55 -21.55
C ALA A 395 26.15 27.60 -22.50
N ALA A 396 25.54 28.78 -22.59
CA ALA A 396 26.03 29.90 -23.39
C ALA A 396 25.60 31.24 -22.78
N ARG A 397 26.47 32.25 -22.85
CA ARG A 397 26.18 33.63 -22.40
C ARG A 397 25.63 33.70 -20.96
N GLY A 398 26.22 32.94 -20.02
CA GLY A 398 25.80 32.93 -18.62
C GLY A 398 24.44 32.27 -18.37
N ARG A 399 23.95 31.43 -19.29
CA ARG A 399 22.68 30.70 -19.14
C ARG A 399 22.82 29.25 -19.59
N LEU A 400 22.12 28.36 -18.90
CA LEU A 400 21.84 27.00 -19.36
C LEU A 400 20.47 27.00 -20.04
N SER A 401 20.40 26.58 -21.31
CA SER A 401 19.14 26.55 -22.07
C SER A 401 18.95 25.22 -22.76
N GLY A 402 17.74 24.66 -22.68
CA GLY A 402 17.37 23.41 -23.34
C GLY A 402 15.88 23.10 -23.19
N PRO A 403 15.33 22.16 -23.97
CA PRO A 403 13.96 21.70 -23.80
C PRO A 403 13.87 20.72 -22.62
N PHE A 404 12.98 21.00 -21.66
CA PHE A 404 12.47 19.97 -20.76
C PHE A 404 11.34 19.24 -21.48
N VAL A 405 11.49 17.93 -21.66
CA VAL A 405 10.49 17.07 -22.31
C VAL A 405 10.00 16.08 -21.28
N THR A 406 8.69 16.06 -21.03
CA THR A 406 8.05 15.17 -20.06
C THR A 406 8.10 13.72 -20.51
N GLU A 407 7.96 13.46 -21.80
CA GLU A 407 8.01 12.13 -22.38
C GLU A 407 8.46 12.14 -23.84
N ASP A 408 9.32 11.20 -24.20
CA ASP A 408 9.76 10.96 -25.57
C ASP A 408 10.02 9.45 -25.81
N GLU A 409 10.65 9.11 -26.92
CA GLU A 409 10.98 7.72 -27.29
C GLU A 409 11.90 7.01 -26.28
N GLN A 410 12.65 7.77 -25.46
CA GLN A 410 13.52 7.24 -24.41
C GLN A 410 12.75 7.03 -23.08
N GLY A 411 11.49 7.47 -23.02
CA GLY A 411 10.57 7.27 -21.91
C GLY A 411 10.17 8.57 -21.21
N GLN A 412 9.62 8.42 -20.01
CA GLN A 412 9.14 9.52 -19.19
C GLN A 412 10.30 10.16 -18.42
N THR A 413 10.43 11.48 -18.46
CA THR A 413 11.44 12.21 -17.70
C THR A 413 10.99 12.39 -16.26
N ASP A 414 11.87 12.03 -15.33
CA ASP A 414 11.73 12.36 -13.92
C ASP A 414 12.14 13.83 -13.72
N PHE A 415 13.43 14.13 -13.85
CA PHE A 415 13.94 15.51 -13.83
C PHE A 415 15.22 15.65 -14.66
N VAL A 416 15.67 16.89 -14.86
CA VAL A 416 16.99 17.20 -15.41
C VAL A 416 17.88 17.76 -14.29
N LEU A 417 19.01 17.11 -14.04
CA LEU A 417 20.04 17.54 -13.08
C LEU A 417 21.15 18.26 -13.85
N TYR A 418 21.50 19.48 -13.47
CA TYR A 418 22.70 20.13 -13.99
C TYR A 418 23.71 20.36 -12.88
N LEU A 419 24.98 20.14 -13.19
CA LEU A 419 26.08 20.23 -12.24
C LEU A 419 27.23 21.03 -12.82
N ALA A 420 27.86 21.86 -11.99
CA ALA A 420 29.09 22.58 -12.33
C ALA A 420 30.23 21.63 -12.71
N ASP A 421 30.47 20.60 -11.89
CA ASP A 421 31.43 19.53 -12.14
C ASP A 421 30.82 18.17 -11.80
N PRO A 422 30.56 17.28 -12.79
CA PRO A 422 29.95 15.98 -12.56
C PRO A 422 30.85 14.99 -11.81
N LYS A 423 32.15 15.27 -11.68
CA LYS A 423 33.10 14.40 -10.97
C LYS A 423 33.05 14.58 -9.47
N LEU A 424 32.54 15.71 -8.99
CA LEU A 424 32.42 15.98 -7.58
C LEU A 424 31.28 15.16 -6.95
N PRO A 425 31.40 14.78 -5.67
CA PRO A 425 30.33 14.13 -4.97
C PRO A 425 29.06 14.99 -4.92
N LEU A 426 27.93 14.35 -5.17
CA LEU A 426 26.60 14.87 -4.94
C LEU A 426 26.32 14.93 -3.43
N ASP A 427 25.56 15.95 -3.02
CA ASP A 427 25.07 16.14 -1.66
C ASP A 427 23.57 16.53 -1.66
N GLY A 428 23.02 16.59 -0.44
CA GLY A 428 21.63 16.98 -0.18
C GLY A 428 20.61 16.15 -0.94
N PHE A 429 19.52 16.81 -1.36
CA PHE A 429 18.36 16.17 -1.97
C PHE A 429 18.70 15.32 -3.20
N ALA A 430 19.59 15.78 -4.07
CA ALA A 430 19.96 15.05 -5.29
C ALA A 430 20.64 13.72 -4.96
N ALA A 431 21.60 13.73 -4.03
CA ALA A 431 22.27 12.51 -3.57
C ALA A 431 21.29 11.56 -2.89
N ASP A 432 20.46 12.07 -1.98
CA ASP A 432 19.49 11.26 -1.23
C ASP A 432 18.45 10.61 -2.14
N TYR A 433 17.95 11.36 -3.13
CA TYR A 433 16.99 10.86 -4.11
C TYR A 433 17.59 9.70 -4.91
N LEU A 434 18.78 9.88 -5.49
CA LEU A 434 19.45 8.86 -6.29
C LEU A 434 19.83 7.63 -5.44
N ARG A 435 20.28 7.82 -4.19
CA ARG A 435 20.53 6.71 -3.26
C ARG A 435 19.27 5.92 -2.95
N ARG A 436 18.13 6.58 -2.75
CA ARG A 436 16.84 5.90 -2.54
C ARG A 436 16.44 5.07 -3.76
N LEU A 437 16.69 5.56 -4.97
CA LEU A 437 16.44 4.79 -6.20
C LEU A 437 17.28 3.50 -6.23
N LEU A 438 18.56 3.58 -5.88
CA LEU A 438 19.46 2.43 -5.81
C LEU A 438 19.09 1.48 -4.67
N ALA A 439 18.80 1.99 -3.47
CA ALA A 439 18.37 1.19 -2.32
C ALA A 439 17.11 0.37 -2.66
N ALA A 440 16.15 0.98 -3.36
CA ALA A 440 14.97 0.30 -3.86
C ALA A 440 15.33 -0.82 -4.86
N GLN A 441 16.27 -0.60 -5.79
CA GLN A 441 16.74 -1.66 -6.68
C GLN A 441 17.43 -2.80 -5.91
N THR A 442 18.26 -2.46 -4.93
CA THR A 442 18.95 -3.41 -4.05
C THR A 442 17.96 -4.29 -3.28
N SER A 443 16.90 -3.69 -2.73
CA SER A 443 15.80 -4.42 -2.08
C SER A 443 15.13 -5.38 -3.05
N ALA A 444 14.65 -4.89 -4.21
CA ALA A 444 13.98 -5.72 -5.20
C ALA A 444 14.82 -6.92 -5.68
N LEU A 445 16.14 -6.73 -5.85
CA LEU A 445 17.07 -7.83 -6.16
C LEU A 445 17.15 -8.85 -5.02
N SER A 446 17.25 -8.38 -3.78
CA SER A 446 17.37 -9.23 -2.58
C SER A 446 16.11 -10.02 -2.32
N ASP A 447 14.95 -9.40 -2.48
CA ASP A 447 13.64 -10.04 -2.31
C ASP A 447 13.46 -11.17 -3.31
N VAL A 448 13.69 -10.90 -4.61
CA VAL A 448 13.56 -11.93 -5.63
C VAL A 448 14.55 -13.06 -5.37
N ALA A 449 15.79 -12.76 -4.97
CA ALA A 449 16.76 -13.80 -4.62
C ALA A 449 16.31 -14.66 -3.44
N ALA A 450 15.80 -14.06 -2.36
CA ALA A 450 15.29 -14.78 -1.20
C ALA A 450 14.12 -15.71 -1.58
N ASN A 451 13.17 -15.20 -2.37
CA ASN A 451 12.03 -16.00 -2.86
C ASN A 451 12.47 -17.12 -3.82
N LEU A 452 13.52 -16.90 -4.63
CA LEU A 452 14.10 -17.95 -5.47
C LEU A 452 14.80 -19.03 -4.65
N ARG A 453 15.48 -18.68 -3.56
CA ARG A 453 16.05 -19.65 -2.62
C ARG A 453 14.96 -20.51 -2.00
N GLU A 454 13.90 -19.88 -1.50
CA GLU A 454 12.76 -20.59 -0.91
C GLU A 454 12.14 -21.55 -1.93
N LEU A 455 11.90 -21.08 -3.16
CA LEU A 455 11.38 -21.92 -4.24
C LEU A 455 12.33 -23.07 -4.57
N ALA A 456 13.64 -22.81 -4.64
CA ALA A 456 14.62 -23.86 -4.89
C ALA A 456 14.64 -24.90 -3.76
N THR A 457 14.53 -24.46 -2.49
CA THR A 457 14.41 -25.38 -1.35
C THR A 457 13.15 -26.23 -1.44
N ALA A 458 12.01 -25.63 -1.82
CA ALA A 458 10.75 -26.36 -1.98
C ALA A 458 10.78 -27.38 -3.13
N LEU A 459 11.54 -27.10 -4.21
CA LEU A 459 11.71 -27.99 -5.35
C LEU A 459 12.80 -29.06 -5.15
N SER A 460 13.66 -28.90 -4.14
CA SER A 460 14.76 -29.83 -3.87
C SER A 460 14.26 -31.05 -3.09
N PRO A 461 14.68 -32.28 -3.44
CA PRO A 461 14.27 -33.46 -2.68
C PRO A 461 14.86 -33.41 -1.26
N ARG A 462 14.03 -33.67 -0.23
CA ARG A 462 14.53 -33.81 1.15
C ARG A 462 15.48 -35.02 1.23
N SER A 463 16.75 -34.76 1.52
CA SER A 463 17.68 -35.78 1.98
C SER A 463 17.25 -36.19 3.40
N GLN A 464 16.91 -37.46 3.59
CA GLN A 464 16.34 -38.07 4.79
C GLN A 464 14.81 -37.97 4.92
N ALA A 465 14.19 -39.16 4.97
CA ALA A 465 12.85 -39.34 5.50
C ALA A 465 12.82 -38.83 6.94
N ALA A 466 12.15 -37.69 7.17
CA ALA A 466 11.63 -37.42 8.49
C ALA A 466 10.73 -38.60 8.88
N PRO A 467 10.73 -39.05 10.16
CA PRO A 467 9.81 -40.09 10.57
C PRO A 467 8.40 -39.63 10.20
N SER A 468 7.66 -40.50 9.51
CA SER A 468 6.26 -40.26 9.17
C SER A 468 5.56 -39.67 10.39
N PRO A 469 4.84 -38.54 10.27
CA PRO A 469 4.11 -38.02 11.41
C PRO A 469 3.24 -39.16 11.93
N LYS A 470 3.38 -39.50 13.22
CA LYS A 470 2.44 -40.41 13.88
C LYS A 470 1.05 -39.88 13.53
N LYS A 471 0.24 -40.72 12.87
CA LYS A 471 -1.16 -40.42 12.53
C LYS A 471 -1.76 -39.65 13.73
N PRO A 472 -2.21 -38.40 13.56
CA PRO A 472 -2.93 -37.75 14.64
C PRO A 472 -4.10 -38.66 14.99
N ALA A 473 -4.31 -38.87 16.29
CA ALA A 473 -5.50 -39.56 16.77
C ALA A 473 -6.70 -38.85 16.13
N ARG A 474 -7.51 -39.61 15.37
CA ARG A 474 -8.73 -39.11 14.74
C ARG A 474 -9.65 -38.60 15.85
N THR A 475 -9.70 -37.30 16.07
CA THR A 475 -10.82 -36.66 16.76
C THR A 475 -12.00 -36.61 15.79
N PRO A 476 -13.17 -37.19 16.11
CA PRO A 476 -14.30 -37.31 15.17
C PRO A 476 -14.94 -35.98 14.75
N PHE A 477 -14.54 -34.84 15.31
CA PHE A 477 -15.27 -33.58 15.21
C PHE A 477 -14.96 -32.77 13.94
N ALA A 478 -13.75 -32.87 13.37
CA ALA A 478 -13.30 -32.01 12.26
C ALA A 478 -13.86 -32.40 10.86
N ILE A 479 -14.32 -33.65 10.68
CA ILE A 479 -14.81 -34.12 9.37
C ILE A 479 -16.25 -33.67 9.10
N ALA A 480 -17.08 -33.54 10.14
CA ALA A 480 -18.46 -33.10 9.99
C ALA A 480 -18.56 -31.61 9.62
N GLU A 481 -17.68 -30.78 10.19
CA GLU A 481 -17.63 -29.33 9.96
C GLU A 481 -17.06 -28.99 8.58
N ALA A 482 -16.01 -29.70 8.15
CA ALA A 482 -15.47 -29.58 6.79
C ALA A 482 -16.50 -30.02 5.73
N ARG A 483 -17.30 -31.06 6.01
CA ARG A 483 -18.43 -31.47 5.14
C ARG A 483 -19.55 -30.45 5.10
N ARG A 484 -19.79 -29.74 6.21
CA ARG A 484 -20.80 -28.67 6.29
C ARG A 484 -20.35 -27.43 5.53
N GLY A 485 -19.08 -27.05 5.65
CA GLY A 485 -18.47 -25.97 4.87
C GLY A 485 -18.48 -26.25 3.37
N LEU A 486 -18.15 -27.49 2.97
CA LEU A 486 -18.22 -27.91 1.57
C LEU A 486 -19.66 -27.92 1.03
N SER A 487 -20.63 -28.43 1.81
CA SER A 487 -22.04 -28.43 1.43
C SER A 487 -22.62 -27.01 1.31
N ASN A 488 -22.19 -26.08 2.16
CA ASN A 488 -22.59 -24.67 2.09
C ASN A 488 -21.95 -23.96 0.89
N ALA A 489 -20.68 -24.25 0.59
CA ALA A 489 -20.00 -23.74 -0.59
C ALA A 489 -20.63 -24.28 -1.88
N GLU A 490 -20.99 -25.57 -1.93
CA GLU A 490 -21.71 -26.20 -3.04
C GLU A 490 -23.11 -25.62 -3.22
N ALA A 491 -23.85 -25.35 -2.14
CA ALA A 491 -25.16 -24.71 -2.21
C ALA A 491 -25.08 -23.25 -2.70
N ALA A 492 -24.02 -22.52 -2.31
CA ALA A 492 -23.75 -21.17 -2.80
C ALA A 492 -23.34 -21.18 -4.27
N LEU A 493 -22.52 -22.16 -4.70
CA LEU A 493 -22.11 -22.34 -6.08
C LEU A 493 -23.28 -22.77 -6.97
N GLN A 494 -24.18 -23.63 -6.49
CA GLN A 494 -25.40 -24.04 -7.20
C GLN A 494 -26.39 -22.88 -7.33
N LYS A 495 -26.53 -22.02 -6.30
CA LYS A 495 -27.30 -20.77 -6.41
C LYS A 495 -26.69 -19.80 -7.43
N ALA A 496 -25.36 -19.71 -7.49
CA ALA A 496 -24.66 -18.86 -8.45
C ALA A 496 -24.69 -19.44 -9.88
N ALA A 497 -24.59 -20.76 -10.03
CA ALA A 497 -24.69 -21.48 -11.31
C ALA A 497 -26.12 -21.45 -11.87
N ALA A 498 -27.14 -21.55 -11.01
CA ALA A 498 -28.53 -21.36 -11.38
C ALA A 498 -28.83 -19.94 -11.88
N ALA A 499 -28.00 -18.95 -11.52
CA ALA A 499 -28.08 -17.57 -12.01
C ALA A 499 -27.37 -17.36 -13.36
N ILE A 500 -26.56 -18.31 -13.83
CA ILE A 500 -25.78 -18.23 -15.08
C ILE A 500 -25.95 -19.54 -15.86
N GLY A 501 -27.15 -19.77 -16.38
CA GLY A 501 -27.46 -20.97 -17.16
C GLY A 501 -26.88 -20.91 -18.58
N GLY A 502 -26.05 -21.90 -18.94
CA GLY A 502 -25.79 -22.20 -20.36
C GLY A 502 -24.40 -22.71 -20.78
N LEU A 503 -23.55 -23.25 -19.91
CA LEU A 503 -22.19 -23.67 -20.31
C LEU A 503 -21.74 -25.07 -19.82
N ASP A 504 -22.67 -25.98 -19.52
CA ASP A 504 -22.30 -27.31 -19.03
C ASP A 504 -22.03 -28.35 -20.13
N ALA A 505 -22.44 -28.10 -21.37
CA ALA A 505 -22.23 -29.05 -22.48
C ALA A 505 -20.81 -29.01 -23.09
N GLY A 506 -20.00 -27.98 -22.79
CA GLY A 506 -18.65 -27.83 -23.37
C GLY A 506 -17.52 -28.38 -22.50
N PHE A 507 -17.74 -28.52 -21.19
CA PHE A 507 -16.67 -28.86 -20.24
C PHE A 507 -16.39 -30.36 -20.14
N GLU A 508 -17.40 -31.21 -20.31
CA GLU A 508 -17.22 -32.67 -20.24
C GLU A 508 -16.49 -33.25 -21.45
N THR A 509 -16.56 -32.62 -22.62
CA THR A 509 -15.86 -33.08 -23.82
C THR A 509 -14.36 -32.79 -23.78
N ILE A 510 -13.91 -31.82 -22.96
CA ILE A 510 -12.49 -31.41 -22.88
C ILE A 510 -11.72 -32.20 -21.80
N LEU A 511 -12.41 -32.78 -20.82
CA LEU A 511 -11.79 -33.46 -19.68
C LEU A 511 -12.10 -34.96 -19.71
N GLY A 512 -11.52 -35.64 -20.70
CA GLY A 512 -11.41 -37.10 -20.71
C GLY A 512 -10.57 -37.60 -19.52
N ASP A 513 -11.24 -38.36 -18.66
CA ASP A 513 -10.85 -39.65 -18.08
C ASP A 513 -9.42 -39.89 -17.55
N GLU A 514 -8.94 -39.04 -16.64
CA GLU A 514 -8.01 -39.49 -15.57
C GLU A 514 -8.25 -38.69 -14.27
N ARG A 515 -9.22 -39.11 -13.45
CA ARG A 515 -9.39 -38.59 -12.08
C ARG A 515 -8.75 -39.54 -11.05
N GLN A 516 -7.46 -39.33 -10.75
CA GLN A 516 -6.99 -39.57 -9.38
C GLN A 516 -7.34 -38.34 -8.54
N ALA A 517 -8.35 -38.49 -7.68
CA ALA A 517 -8.77 -37.44 -6.75
C ALA A 517 -7.67 -37.20 -5.69
N LEU A 518 -7.08 -36.00 -5.71
CA LEU A 518 -6.26 -35.51 -4.60
C LEU A 518 -7.18 -35.17 -3.40
N THR A 519 -6.75 -35.57 -2.21
CA THR A 519 -7.46 -35.30 -0.95
C THR A 519 -7.32 -33.84 -0.49
N PRO A 520 -8.22 -33.29 0.34
CA PRO A 520 -8.16 -31.89 0.79
C PRO A 520 -6.86 -31.49 1.51
N ALA A 521 -6.16 -32.44 2.14
CA ALA A 521 -4.84 -32.20 2.73
C ALA A 521 -3.72 -31.94 1.68
N GLN A 522 -4.00 -32.19 0.40
CA GLN A 522 -3.11 -31.89 -0.73
C GLN A 522 -3.49 -30.58 -1.44
N ALA A 523 -4.54 -29.89 -0.96
CA ALA A 523 -5.06 -28.64 -1.49
C ALA A 523 -4.65 -27.41 -0.66
N ASP A 524 -3.74 -27.56 0.32
CA ASP A 524 -3.21 -26.44 1.11
C ASP A 524 -2.38 -25.46 0.26
N ALA A 525 -2.52 -24.17 0.57
CA ALA A 525 -2.38 -23.05 -0.36
C ALA A 525 -0.95 -22.64 -0.75
N ASP A 526 0.11 -23.10 -0.08
CA ASP A 526 1.48 -22.65 -0.41
C ASP A 526 2.55 -23.76 -0.39
N TYR A 527 2.16 -25.03 -0.25
CA TYR A 527 3.12 -26.12 -0.11
C TYR A 527 3.35 -26.86 -1.44
N ILE A 528 4.39 -26.47 -2.18
CA ILE A 528 4.97 -27.32 -3.23
C ILE A 528 5.71 -28.45 -2.51
N SER A 529 5.05 -29.59 -2.25
CA SER A 529 5.74 -30.76 -1.68
C SER A 529 6.66 -31.40 -2.74
N PRO A 530 7.94 -31.69 -2.40
CA PRO A 530 8.85 -32.43 -3.27
C PRO A 530 8.30 -33.77 -3.73
N ASP A 531 7.42 -34.38 -2.94
CA ASP A 531 6.81 -35.69 -3.19
C ASP A 531 5.77 -35.67 -4.33
N LEU A 532 5.38 -34.48 -4.80
CA LEU A 532 4.48 -34.26 -5.93
C LEU A 532 5.17 -34.51 -7.28
N PHE A 533 6.50 -34.52 -7.32
CA PHE A 533 7.28 -34.74 -8.54
C PHE A 533 7.80 -36.17 -8.61
N ARG A 534 7.34 -36.95 -9.58
CA ARG A 534 7.80 -38.33 -9.85
C ARG A 534 8.41 -38.44 -11.25
N GLY A 535 9.31 -39.42 -11.45
CA GLY A 535 9.91 -39.68 -12.76
C GLY A 535 10.58 -38.45 -13.39
N ALA A 536 10.29 -38.17 -14.67
CA ALA A 536 10.83 -37.03 -15.42
C ALA A 536 10.51 -35.66 -14.79
N ALA A 537 9.39 -35.54 -14.07
CA ALA A 537 9.01 -34.32 -13.38
C ALA A 537 9.94 -33.99 -12.21
N ARG A 538 10.51 -35.01 -11.54
CA ARG A 538 11.46 -34.84 -10.43
C ARG A 538 12.79 -34.29 -10.91
N GLU A 539 13.29 -34.82 -12.02
CA GLU A 539 14.54 -34.35 -12.61
C GLU A 539 14.39 -32.93 -13.17
N THR A 540 13.23 -32.60 -13.75
CA THR A 540 12.90 -31.22 -14.16
C THR A 540 12.85 -30.28 -12.96
N ALA A 541 12.17 -30.65 -11.86
CA ALA A 541 12.13 -29.86 -10.64
C ALA A 541 13.53 -29.60 -10.05
N ARG A 542 14.40 -30.62 -10.06
CA ARG A 542 15.80 -30.50 -9.61
C ARG A 542 16.60 -29.52 -10.47
N ARG A 543 16.53 -29.63 -11.80
CA ARG A 543 17.20 -28.68 -12.71
C ARG A 543 16.72 -27.24 -12.50
N VAL A 544 15.42 -27.06 -12.27
CA VAL A 544 14.82 -25.75 -11.99
C VAL A 544 15.30 -25.22 -10.65
N ALA A 545 15.36 -26.06 -9.61
CA ALA A 545 15.91 -25.68 -8.31
C ALA A 545 17.37 -25.20 -8.44
N ASP A 546 18.22 -25.95 -9.16
CA ASP A 546 19.62 -25.58 -9.40
C ASP A 546 19.74 -24.24 -10.14
N ARG A 547 18.88 -23.98 -11.14
CA ARG A 547 18.83 -22.70 -11.85
C ARG A 547 18.36 -21.57 -10.94
N CYS A 548 17.30 -21.77 -10.16
CA CYS A 548 16.82 -20.79 -9.18
C CYS A 548 17.92 -20.42 -8.18
N GLN A 549 18.70 -21.39 -7.69
CA GLN A 549 19.84 -21.11 -6.79
C GLN A 549 20.92 -20.26 -7.48
N LYS A 550 21.28 -20.58 -8.73
CA LYS A 550 22.28 -19.82 -9.49
C LYS A 550 21.81 -18.38 -9.74
N ILE A 551 20.54 -18.20 -10.13
CA ILE A 551 19.95 -16.88 -10.35
C ILE A 551 19.96 -16.11 -9.02
N ALA A 552 19.49 -16.71 -7.93
CA ALA A 552 19.48 -16.08 -6.61
C ALA A 552 20.88 -15.59 -6.18
N ALA A 553 21.91 -16.43 -6.34
CA ALA A 553 23.28 -16.07 -6.01
C ALA A 553 23.80 -14.87 -6.83
N GLY A 554 23.46 -14.81 -8.13
CA GLY A 554 23.82 -13.67 -8.99
C GLY A 554 23.13 -12.37 -8.56
N LEU A 555 21.84 -12.44 -8.23
CA LEU A 555 21.07 -11.28 -7.75
C LEU A 555 21.57 -10.79 -6.39
N GLU A 556 21.92 -11.70 -5.47
CA GLU A 556 22.50 -11.36 -4.17
C GLU A 556 23.87 -10.72 -4.28
N ALA A 557 24.73 -11.23 -5.16
CA ALA A 557 26.03 -10.63 -5.42
C ALA A 557 25.88 -9.20 -5.95
N ALA A 558 24.92 -8.97 -6.86
CA ALA A 558 24.59 -7.64 -7.35
C ALA A 558 24.09 -6.71 -6.22
N ALA A 559 23.15 -7.19 -5.40
CA ALA A 559 22.63 -6.43 -4.27
C ALA A 559 23.72 -6.11 -3.22
N ALA A 560 24.59 -7.06 -2.90
CA ALA A 560 25.71 -6.86 -1.98
C ALA A 560 26.70 -5.82 -2.49
N LYS A 561 27.00 -5.83 -3.81
CA LYS A 561 27.85 -4.82 -4.44
C LYS A 561 27.27 -3.41 -4.33
N LEU A 562 25.96 -3.27 -4.53
CA LEU A 562 25.26 -1.98 -4.35
C LEU A 562 25.33 -1.50 -2.89
N ARG A 563 25.03 -2.37 -1.92
CA ARG A 563 25.15 -2.03 -0.48
C ARG A 563 26.56 -1.59 -0.10
N ALA A 564 27.58 -2.29 -0.60
CA ALA A 564 28.97 -1.92 -0.33
C ALA A 564 29.34 -0.54 -0.90
N ALA A 565 28.66 -0.10 -1.97
CA ALA A 565 28.89 1.21 -2.59
C ALA A 565 28.13 2.35 -1.89
N GLU A 566 27.13 2.07 -1.05
CA GLU A 566 26.34 3.10 -0.35
C GLU A 566 27.19 3.96 0.58
N THR A 567 28.29 3.42 1.12
CA THR A 567 29.20 4.15 2.03
C THR A 567 30.14 5.11 1.29
N ASN A 568 30.26 4.99 -0.02
CA ASN A 568 31.12 5.86 -0.82
C ASN A 568 30.39 7.17 -1.20
N PRO A 569 31.12 8.29 -1.38
CA PRO A 569 30.55 9.49 -1.97
C PRO A 569 29.93 9.19 -3.36
N LEU A 570 28.68 9.61 -3.56
CA LEU A 570 27.96 9.34 -4.81
C LEU A 570 28.30 10.43 -5.83
N THR A 571 28.72 10.05 -7.03
CA THR A 571 28.90 10.95 -8.18
C THR A 571 27.90 10.53 -9.26
N THR A 572 27.74 11.34 -10.32
CA THR A 572 26.87 10.92 -11.45
C THR A 572 27.39 9.67 -12.14
N ASP A 573 28.72 9.50 -12.22
CA ASP A 573 29.33 8.33 -12.85
C ASP A 573 29.15 7.08 -11.97
N SER A 574 29.42 7.19 -10.66
CA SER A 574 29.24 6.04 -9.77
C SER A 574 27.77 5.61 -9.65
N TYR A 575 26.83 6.57 -9.66
CA TYR A 575 25.39 6.25 -9.76
C TYR A 575 25.07 5.47 -11.04
N ARG A 576 25.53 5.95 -12.20
CA ARG A 576 25.25 5.32 -13.50
C ARG A 576 25.82 3.91 -13.59
N GLU A 577 27.04 3.70 -13.09
CA GLU A 577 27.66 2.38 -13.02
C GLU A 577 26.87 1.43 -12.12
N GLN A 578 26.44 1.90 -10.94
CA GLN A 578 25.65 1.11 -10.00
C GLN A 578 24.27 0.76 -10.58
N TYR A 579 23.58 1.75 -11.16
CA TYR A 579 22.30 1.56 -11.85
C TYR A 579 22.42 0.52 -12.98
N GLN A 580 23.43 0.67 -13.84
CA GLN A 580 23.66 -0.27 -14.94
C GLN A 580 23.97 -1.68 -14.43
N SER A 581 24.75 -1.80 -13.35
CA SER A 581 25.03 -3.09 -12.71
C SER A 581 23.76 -3.76 -12.19
N ALA A 582 22.84 -2.99 -11.58
CA ALA A 582 21.55 -3.49 -11.10
C ALA A 582 20.65 -3.94 -12.26
N VAL A 583 20.55 -3.11 -13.31
CA VAL A 583 19.78 -3.39 -14.53
C VAL A 583 20.27 -4.64 -15.23
N SER A 584 21.59 -4.78 -15.44
CA SER A 584 22.17 -5.97 -16.09
C SER A 584 21.89 -7.25 -15.29
N ALA A 585 21.98 -7.21 -13.96
CA ALA A 585 21.66 -8.35 -13.11
C ALA A 585 20.17 -8.74 -13.20
N ALA A 586 19.27 -7.75 -13.18
CA ALA A 586 17.84 -7.97 -13.31
C ALA A 586 17.42 -8.46 -14.70
N GLN A 587 18.06 -7.97 -15.77
CA GLN A 587 17.83 -8.45 -17.14
C GLN A 587 18.27 -9.91 -17.29
N SER A 588 19.51 -10.22 -16.91
CA SER A 588 20.04 -11.59 -17.00
C SER A 588 19.24 -12.58 -16.14
N GLY A 589 18.90 -12.20 -14.91
CA GLY A 589 18.05 -13.01 -14.03
C GLY A 589 16.64 -13.16 -14.60
N GLY A 590 16.04 -12.08 -15.10
CA GLY A 590 14.70 -12.08 -15.69
C GLY A 590 14.59 -12.95 -16.94
N GLU A 591 15.55 -12.85 -17.87
CA GLU A 591 15.65 -13.72 -19.05
C GLU A 591 15.76 -15.18 -18.65
N SER A 592 16.63 -15.51 -17.70
CA SER A 592 16.79 -16.87 -17.19
C SER A 592 15.49 -17.42 -16.56
N LEU A 593 14.72 -16.59 -15.87
CA LEU A 593 13.41 -16.99 -15.32
C LEU A 593 12.37 -17.18 -16.43
N LEU A 594 12.38 -16.35 -17.47
CA LEU A 594 11.47 -16.47 -18.60
C LEU A 594 11.76 -17.73 -19.44
N GLU A 595 13.03 -18.14 -19.55
CA GLU A 595 13.40 -19.43 -20.12
C GLU A 595 12.80 -20.59 -19.33
N ILE A 596 12.90 -20.57 -17.99
CA ILE A 596 12.24 -21.56 -17.12
C ILE A 596 10.73 -21.58 -17.38
N VAL A 597 10.07 -20.41 -17.43
CA VAL A 597 8.63 -20.29 -17.73
C VAL A 597 8.28 -20.91 -19.08
N SER A 598 9.11 -20.70 -20.11
CA SER A 598 8.93 -21.28 -21.44
C SER A 598 9.05 -22.81 -21.43
N GLU A 599 10.07 -23.34 -20.77
CA GLU A 599 10.29 -24.78 -20.60
C GLU A 599 9.11 -25.46 -19.91
N PHE A 600 8.59 -24.88 -18.83
CA PHE A 600 7.39 -25.40 -18.15
C PHE A 600 6.18 -25.42 -19.08
N ARG A 601 5.94 -24.35 -19.84
CA ARG A 601 4.81 -24.30 -20.78
C ARG A 601 4.91 -25.39 -21.84
N GLN A 602 6.09 -25.61 -22.41
CA GLN A 602 6.34 -26.64 -23.42
C GLN A 602 6.14 -28.04 -22.84
N ALA A 603 6.75 -28.33 -21.68
CA ALA A 603 6.66 -29.65 -21.05
C ALA A 603 5.24 -29.97 -20.55
N ILE A 604 4.48 -28.96 -20.06
CA ILE A 604 3.08 -29.14 -19.72
C ILE A 604 2.23 -29.39 -20.97
N ALA A 605 2.46 -28.64 -22.05
CA ALA A 605 1.73 -28.83 -23.31
C ALA A 605 2.01 -30.20 -23.95
N ALA A 606 3.22 -30.74 -23.78
CA ALA A 606 3.62 -32.06 -24.23
C ALA A 606 3.13 -33.21 -23.31
N GLY A 607 2.49 -32.90 -22.18
CA GLY A 607 2.04 -33.90 -21.20
C GLY A 607 3.16 -34.50 -20.34
N GLU A 608 4.37 -33.94 -20.39
CA GLU A 608 5.54 -34.42 -19.66
C GLU A 608 5.54 -34.00 -18.19
N LEU A 609 4.84 -32.90 -17.86
CA LEU A 609 4.66 -32.38 -16.51
C LEU A 609 3.19 -32.38 -16.07
N PRO A 610 2.89 -32.76 -14.81
CA PRO A 610 1.53 -32.66 -14.27
C PRO A 610 1.01 -31.22 -14.27
N ARG A 611 -0.30 -31.01 -14.41
CA ARG A 611 -0.91 -29.66 -14.36
C ARG A 611 -0.59 -28.87 -13.08
N LEU A 612 -0.32 -29.55 -11.96
CA LEU A 612 0.06 -28.89 -10.71
C LEU A 612 1.36 -28.07 -10.82
N THR A 613 2.20 -28.37 -11.80
CA THR A 613 3.43 -27.60 -12.11
C THR A 613 3.16 -26.17 -12.59
N TRP A 614 1.93 -25.85 -12.98
CA TRP A 614 1.49 -24.46 -13.22
C TRP A 614 1.72 -23.56 -12.00
N ARG A 615 1.71 -24.11 -10.77
CA ARG A 615 2.01 -23.32 -9.56
C ARG A 615 3.45 -22.82 -9.56
N VAL A 616 4.40 -23.70 -9.87
CA VAL A 616 5.84 -23.36 -9.98
C VAL A 616 6.04 -22.35 -11.10
N HIS A 617 5.42 -22.62 -12.26
CA HIS A 617 5.42 -21.71 -13.41
C HIS A 617 4.95 -20.31 -13.03
N HIS A 618 3.78 -20.17 -12.39
CA HIS A 618 3.23 -18.88 -11.99
C HIS A 618 4.13 -18.16 -10.98
N ARG A 619 4.73 -18.91 -10.04
CA ARG A 619 5.66 -18.35 -9.06
C ARG A 619 6.91 -17.78 -9.75
N VAL A 620 7.53 -18.54 -10.66
CA VAL A 620 8.69 -18.08 -11.45
C VAL A 620 8.32 -16.87 -12.31
N GLN A 621 7.14 -16.89 -12.94
CA GLN A 621 6.65 -15.76 -13.75
C GLN A 621 6.41 -14.49 -12.89
N SER A 622 5.89 -14.64 -11.67
CA SER A 622 5.74 -13.54 -10.71
C SER A 622 7.10 -12.96 -10.35
N LEU A 623 8.10 -13.79 -10.05
CA LEU A 623 9.47 -13.34 -9.72
C LEU A 623 10.15 -12.60 -10.88
N ALA A 624 9.99 -13.08 -12.12
CA ALA A 624 10.46 -12.36 -13.32
C ALA A 624 9.77 -10.99 -13.45
N SER A 625 8.47 -10.93 -13.16
CA SER A 625 7.70 -9.68 -13.16
C SER A 625 8.14 -8.72 -12.05
N GLN A 626 8.54 -9.23 -10.89
CA GLN A 626 9.08 -8.44 -9.79
C GLN A 626 10.43 -7.80 -10.14
N LEU A 627 11.36 -8.53 -10.78
CA LEU A 627 12.61 -7.93 -11.28
C LEU A 627 12.34 -6.81 -12.29
N ARG A 628 11.42 -7.05 -13.23
CA ARG A 628 11.07 -6.08 -14.25
C ARG A 628 10.44 -4.81 -13.65
N ARG A 629 9.54 -4.93 -12.68
CA ARG A 629 8.84 -3.78 -12.08
C ARG A 629 9.63 -3.10 -10.96
N GLY A 630 10.34 -3.87 -10.15
CA GLY A 630 11.11 -3.38 -9.00
C GLY A 630 12.45 -2.75 -9.41
N VAL A 631 13.19 -3.39 -10.33
CA VAL A 631 14.53 -2.95 -10.72
C VAL A 631 14.52 -2.17 -12.03
N LEU A 632 13.98 -2.77 -13.09
CA LEU A 632 13.95 -2.12 -14.42
C LEU A 632 12.91 -1.00 -14.47
N ARG A 633 11.87 -1.10 -13.64
CA ARG A 633 10.72 -0.17 -13.57
C ARG A 633 10.04 0.02 -14.93
N ARG A 634 9.93 -1.07 -15.69
CA ARG A 634 9.40 -1.16 -17.08
C ARG A 634 8.26 -2.15 -17.24
#